data_AF-A0A229GW28-F1
#
_entry.id   AF-A0A229GW28-F1
#
_cell.length_a   1.000
_cell.length_b   1.000
_cell.length_c   1.000
_cell.angle_alpha   90.00
_cell.angle_beta   90.00
_cell.angle_gamma   90.00
#
_symmetry.space_group_name_H-M   'P 1'
#
loop_
_entity.id
_entity.type
_entity.pdbx_description
1 polymer ?
#
loop_
_entity_poly.entity_id
_entity_poly.type
_entity_poly.pdbx_seq_one_letter_code
_entity_poly.pdbx_strand_id
1 'polypeptide(L)'
;MRKGSNVPVPVSAVRVELGWRTGPGVPDVDASALLLVSGKVRSDADFVFYNQPAHSSGAVRHEGKRTAGDTVTDTLSVDFGRVESAIETVVLAASSDGGSFGRVPGLYIRVLDASGGAELARFDSEDATVETAFVLGELYRRQGAWKFRAVGQGYGSGLAGLATDFGISVDEPQQAPGPASVPAPAAAPAPVQPSAPLPPPPPTAPAAPLQPPTAPAYPPAAPPAPGYPAPAAAPGSAPVSLSKVTLTKEAPSVSLTKQGGTSGAMRVNLNWQVRKQFQGWGQKLGRAIAMHGDLDLDLGALFELSDGSKGVVQALGNSFGSLHQPPFIQLDADDRTGARTSGENLTINLDQKNAFRRILVFVTIYEGARSFANLNATVTLQPQHGAPIDFSLDECTVPSPVCALALITNNGGDLIVQREARYLVPERGVSPQRTLDYAYGWGMNWTPGRK
;
A
#
# COMPACT_ATOMS: atom_id res chain seq x y z
N MET A 1 26.42 -9.35 20.35
CA MET A 1 25.60 -9.71 21.53
C MET A 1 24.62 -10.82 21.14
N ARG A 2 24.06 -11.60 22.09
CA ARG A 2 23.15 -12.71 21.77
C ARG A 2 21.68 -12.26 21.77
N LYS A 3 20.81 -12.99 21.07
CA LYS A 3 19.35 -12.83 21.14
C LYS A 3 18.87 -12.80 22.61
N GLY A 4 17.99 -11.87 22.94
CA GLY A 4 17.45 -11.63 24.29
C GLY A 4 18.35 -10.82 25.23
N SER A 5 19.64 -10.63 24.90
CA SER A 5 20.53 -9.81 25.74
C SER A 5 20.21 -8.32 25.62
N ASN A 6 20.56 -7.54 26.64
CA ASN A 6 20.35 -6.09 26.65
C ASN A 6 21.52 -5.34 27.26
N VAL A 7 21.76 -4.11 26.79
CA VAL A 7 22.84 -3.23 27.24
C VAL A 7 22.31 -1.81 27.49
N PRO A 8 22.88 -1.05 28.44
CA PRO A 8 22.54 0.36 28.61
C PRO A 8 22.99 1.19 27.40
N VAL A 9 22.26 2.26 27.10
CA VAL A 9 22.58 3.23 26.04
C VAL A 9 22.76 4.61 26.69
N PRO A 10 23.94 4.92 27.24
CA PRO A 10 24.18 6.11 28.07
C PRO A 10 24.50 7.36 27.23
N VAL A 11 23.76 7.59 26.15
CA VAL A 11 23.97 8.72 25.22
C VAL A 11 22.63 9.40 24.94
N SER A 12 22.66 10.66 24.50
CA SER A 12 21.44 11.42 24.17
C SER A 12 20.85 11.07 22.81
N ALA A 13 21.67 10.55 21.90
CA ALA A 13 21.23 10.14 20.56
C ALA A 13 22.07 8.97 20.04
N VAL A 14 21.45 8.13 19.22
CA VAL A 14 22.11 6.99 18.57
C VAL A 14 21.86 6.99 17.06
N ARG A 15 22.80 6.40 16.34
CA ARG A 15 22.63 5.96 14.96
C ARG A 15 22.50 4.44 14.98
N VAL A 16 21.36 3.93 14.54
CA VAL A 16 21.11 2.51 14.36
C VAL A 16 21.35 2.16 12.91
N GLU A 17 22.13 1.12 12.67
CA GLU A 17 22.45 0.65 11.32
C GLU A 17 22.09 -0.82 11.18
N LEU A 18 21.22 -1.12 10.23
CA LEU A 18 20.96 -2.46 9.75
C LEU A 18 21.88 -2.73 8.57
N GLY A 19 22.64 -3.82 8.60
CA GLY A 19 23.52 -4.17 7.49
C GLY A 19 23.36 -5.61 7.03
N TRP A 20 23.61 -5.83 5.73
CA TRP A 20 23.59 -7.14 5.09
C TRP A 20 24.49 -7.16 3.87
N ARG A 21 24.77 -8.35 3.33
CA ARG A 21 25.53 -8.50 2.09
C ARG A 21 24.57 -8.61 0.89
N THR A 22 24.84 -7.87 -0.17
CA THR A 22 24.08 -7.90 -1.43
C THR A 22 24.73 -8.84 -2.46
N GLY A 23 23.96 -9.29 -3.43
CA GLY A 23 24.41 -10.18 -4.50
C GLY A 23 23.26 -10.62 -5.41
N PRO A 24 23.55 -11.36 -6.49
CA PRO A 24 22.51 -11.87 -7.39
C PRO A 24 21.46 -12.70 -6.63
N GLY A 25 20.19 -12.32 -6.73
CA GLY A 25 19.07 -13.02 -6.08
C GLY A 25 18.94 -12.78 -4.58
N VAL A 26 19.72 -11.87 -4.00
CA VAL A 26 19.54 -11.41 -2.61
C VAL A 26 18.38 -10.40 -2.57
N PRO A 27 17.36 -10.59 -1.72
CA PRO A 27 16.29 -9.63 -1.50
C PRO A 27 16.80 -8.25 -1.06
N ASP A 28 16.08 -7.19 -1.45
CA ASP A 28 16.33 -5.87 -0.87
C ASP A 28 15.75 -5.82 0.55
N VAL A 29 16.39 -5.09 1.45
CA VAL A 29 15.98 -5.00 2.87
C VAL A 29 15.83 -3.54 3.26
N ASP A 30 14.74 -3.23 3.97
CA ASP A 30 14.43 -1.87 4.45
C ASP A 30 14.33 -1.84 5.97
N ALA A 31 15.03 -0.89 6.59
CA ALA A 31 14.93 -0.62 8.01
C ALA A 31 13.69 0.23 8.34
N SER A 32 13.09 -0.05 9.49
CA SER A 32 11.98 0.73 10.02
C SER A 32 11.98 0.78 11.55
N ALA A 33 11.26 1.74 12.11
CA ALA A 33 11.12 1.93 13.54
C ALA A 33 9.67 2.20 13.94
N LEU A 34 9.20 1.53 15.00
CA LEU A 34 7.87 1.76 15.58
C LEU A 34 8.00 2.37 16.97
N LEU A 35 7.39 3.52 17.20
CA LEU A 35 7.37 4.21 18.50
C LEU A 35 6.14 3.76 19.29
N LEU A 36 6.35 3.11 20.42
CA LEU A 36 5.29 2.44 21.16
C LEU A 36 4.94 3.14 22.47
N VAL A 37 3.63 3.27 22.69
CA VAL A 37 2.99 3.68 23.93
C VAL A 37 2.18 2.50 24.46
N SER A 38 2.51 1.99 25.65
CA SER A 38 1.89 0.77 26.21
C SER A 38 1.96 -0.44 25.26
N GLY A 39 3.13 -0.63 24.62
CA GLY A 39 3.38 -1.74 23.70
C GLY A 39 2.74 -1.64 22.30
N LYS A 40 2.04 -0.55 21.96
CA LYS A 40 1.44 -0.33 20.62
C LYS A 40 1.75 1.06 20.07
N VAL A 41 1.70 1.22 18.74
CA VAL A 41 1.71 2.55 18.13
C VAL A 41 0.39 3.27 18.42
N ARG A 42 0.40 4.61 18.50
CA ARG A 42 -0.85 5.39 18.65
C ARG A 42 -1.59 5.52 17.32
N SER A 43 -0.82 5.60 16.23
CA SER A 43 -1.28 5.70 14.84
C SER A 43 -0.10 5.41 13.91
N ASP A 44 -0.35 5.35 12.61
CA ASP A 44 0.69 5.17 11.59
C ASP A 44 1.77 6.29 11.62
N ALA A 45 1.46 7.45 12.23
CA ALA A 45 2.43 8.51 12.44
C ALA A 45 3.62 8.09 13.34
N ASP A 46 3.43 7.09 14.19
CA ASP A 46 4.46 6.51 15.06
C ASP A 46 5.28 5.42 14.35
N PHE A 47 5.08 5.21 13.04
CA PHE A 47 5.86 4.30 12.21
C PHE A 47 6.81 5.06 11.29
N VAL A 48 8.12 4.91 11.49
CA VAL A 48 9.17 5.55 10.67
C VAL A 48 9.81 4.52 9.76
N PHE A 49 9.83 4.80 8.47
CA PHE A 49 10.41 3.94 7.45
C PHE A 49 10.76 4.80 6.23
N TYR A 50 11.32 4.21 5.16
CA TYR A 50 11.79 4.97 3.99
C TYR A 50 10.75 5.93 3.40
N ASN A 51 9.45 5.62 3.50
CA ASN A 51 8.37 6.45 2.98
C ASN A 51 7.82 7.51 3.96
N GLN A 52 8.00 7.27 5.26
CA GLN A 52 7.74 8.23 6.32
C GLN A 52 9.05 8.44 7.07
N PRO A 53 10.01 9.16 6.47
CA PRO A 53 11.40 9.11 6.91
C PRO A 53 11.64 9.87 8.21
N ALA A 54 10.64 10.52 8.80
CA ALA A 54 10.78 11.18 10.08
C ALA A 54 9.49 11.11 10.89
N HIS A 55 9.64 10.85 12.19
CA HIS A 55 8.59 11.07 13.17
C HIS A 55 8.31 12.57 13.32
N SER A 56 7.06 12.96 13.59
CA SER A 56 6.64 14.37 13.70
C SER A 56 7.39 15.14 14.79
N SER A 57 7.79 14.48 15.89
CA SER A 57 8.61 15.07 16.95
C SER A 57 10.09 15.28 16.56
N GLY A 58 10.51 14.72 15.42
CA GLY A 58 11.92 14.69 15.00
C GLY A 58 12.80 13.76 15.85
N ALA A 59 12.21 12.91 16.69
CA ALA A 59 12.95 11.99 17.56
C ALA A 59 13.52 10.77 16.84
N VAL A 60 12.89 10.33 15.75
CA VAL A 60 13.37 9.21 14.93
C VAL A 60 13.34 9.62 13.47
N ARG A 61 14.40 9.31 12.73
CA ARG A 61 14.50 9.57 11.29
C ARG A 61 15.17 8.41 10.57
N HIS A 62 14.65 8.05 9.41
CA HIS A 62 15.27 7.19 8.42
C HIS A 62 16.19 8.02 7.53
N GLU A 63 17.47 7.67 7.50
CA GLU A 63 18.53 8.40 6.81
C GLU A 63 18.85 7.78 5.44
N GLY A 64 18.27 6.61 5.13
CA GLY A 64 18.45 5.92 3.87
C GLY A 64 19.56 4.86 3.87
N LYS A 65 19.60 4.15 2.73
CA LYS A 65 20.56 3.09 2.43
C LYS A 65 21.87 3.63 1.87
N ARG A 66 22.96 2.97 2.22
CA ARG A 66 24.29 3.16 1.65
C ARG A 66 24.88 1.80 1.27
N THR A 67 25.45 1.73 0.07
CA THR A 67 26.17 0.54 -0.39
C THR A 67 27.66 0.81 -0.39
N ALA A 68 28.44 -0.09 0.22
CA ALA A 68 29.90 -0.07 0.23
C ALA A 68 30.42 -1.48 -0.10
N GLY A 69 30.94 -1.65 -1.31
CA GLY A 69 31.32 -2.96 -1.81
C GLY A 69 30.11 -3.89 -1.92
N ASP A 70 30.18 -5.05 -1.31
CA ASP A 70 29.08 -6.03 -1.23
C ASP A 70 28.18 -5.82 0.00
N THR A 71 28.44 -4.81 0.83
CA THR A 71 27.67 -4.55 2.05
C THR A 71 26.73 -3.38 1.83
N VAL A 72 25.46 -3.58 2.15
CA VAL A 72 24.45 -2.53 2.21
C VAL A 72 24.15 -2.22 3.67
N THR A 73 23.92 -0.96 3.98
CA THR A 73 23.56 -0.49 5.31
C THR A 73 22.41 0.49 5.23
N ASP A 74 21.34 0.23 5.95
CA ASP A 74 20.21 1.15 6.11
C ASP A 74 20.21 1.76 7.51
N THR A 75 20.01 3.07 7.60
CA THR A 75 20.31 3.84 8.80
C THR A 75 19.09 4.55 9.37
N LEU A 76 18.91 4.43 10.68
CA LEU A 76 17.95 5.17 11.49
C LEU A 76 18.70 6.04 12.52
N SER A 77 18.32 7.30 12.67
CA SER A 77 18.78 8.16 13.77
C SER A 77 17.69 8.27 14.83
N VAL A 78 18.08 8.20 16.11
CA VAL A 78 17.19 8.32 17.27
C VAL A 78 17.75 9.34 18.25
N ASP A 79 17.02 10.43 18.49
CA ASP A 79 17.31 11.46 19.50
C ASP A 79 16.39 11.26 20.71
N PHE A 80 16.94 10.69 21.78
CA PHE A 80 16.20 10.39 23.01
C PHE A 80 15.73 11.65 23.75
N GLY A 81 16.35 12.81 23.50
CA GLY A 81 15.92 14.09 24.08
C GLY A 81 14.62 14.62 23.46
N ARG A 82 14.25 14.12 22.29
CA ARG A 82 13.02 14.48 21.57
C ARG A 82 11.92 13.41 21.66
N VAL A 83 12.23 12.24 22.20
CA VAL A 83 11.23 11.19 22.41
C VAL A 83 10.26 11.64 23.50
N GLU A 84 8.97 11.70 23.16
CA GLU A 84 7.91 12.07 24.11
C GLU A 84 7.89 11.10 25.30
N SER A 85 7.55 11.58 26.49
CA SER A 85 7.56 10.76 27.70
C SER A 85 6.60 9.56 27.67
N ALA A 86 5.56 9.61 26.83
CA ALA A 86 4.61 8.52 26.65
C ALA A 86 5.21 7.34 25.86
N ILE A 87 6.23 7.59 25.03
CA ILE A 87 6.89 6.55 24.24
C ILE A 87 7.91 5.84 25.11
N GLU A 88 7.65 4.56 25.39
CA GLU A 88 8.48 3.73 26.26
C GLU A 88 9.45 2.83 25.49
N THR A 89 9.11 2.52 24.23
CA THR A 89 9.88 1.60 23.38
C THR A 89 9.92 2.10 21.94
N VAL A 90 11.07 1.98 21.30
CA VAL A 90 11.26 2.12 19.85
C VAL A 90 11.72 0.77 19.32
N VAL A 91 10.83 0.06 18.62
CA VAL A 91 11.13 -1.21 17.96
C VAL A 91 11.89 -0.94 16.69
N LEU A 92 12.93 -1.74 16.41
CA LEU A 92 13.80 -1.63 15.24
C LEU A 92 13.60 -2.89 14.38
N ALA A 93 12.94 -2.70 13.25
CA ALA A 93 12.48 -3.77 12.37
C ALA A 93 13.11 -3.67 10.97
N ALA A 94 13.05 -4.78 10.25
CA ALA A 94 13.47 -4.93 8.87
C ALA A 94 12.35 -5.60 8.07
N SER A 95 12.16 -5.22 6.81
CA SER A 95 11.33 -5.95 5.84
C SER A 95 12.14 -6.27 4.59
N SER A 96 11.87 -7.42 3.95
CA SER A 96 12.54 -7.81 2.71
C SER A 96 11.61 -7.78 1.50
N ASP A 97 12.05 -7.15 0.40
CA ASP A 97 11.38 -7.15 -0.92
C ASP A 97 12.11 -8.12 -1.88
N GLY A 98 11.36 -8.96 -2.57
CA GLY A 98 11.89 -9.95 -3.53
C GLY A 98 12.32 -11.31 -2.95
N GLY A 99 12.05 -11.60 -1.67
CA GLY A 99 12.26 -12.92 -1.06
C GLY A 99 12.37 -12.90 0.47
N SER A 100 12.65 -14.06 1.09
CA SER A 100 12.78 -14.19 2.54
C SER A 100 14.16 -13.83 3.08
N PHE A 101 14.24 -13.48 4.36
CA PHE A 101 15.49 -13.16 5.05
C PHE A 101 16.50 -14.31 5.09
N GLY A 102 16.08 -15.57 4.93
CA GLY A 102 17.00 -16.71 4.77
C GLY A 102 17.87 -16.64 3.50
N ARG A 103 17.56 -15.75 2.55
CA ARG A 103 18.39 -15.44 1.37
C ARG A 103 19.23 -14.17 1.55
N VAL A 104 19.17 -13.52 2.71
CA VAL A 104 19.89 -12.29 3.03
C VAL A 104 21.11 -12.61 3.89
N PRO A 105 22.31 -12.77 3.30
CA PRO A 105 23.50 -13.13 4.04
C PRO A 105 24.00 -11.99 4.93
N GLY A 106 24.45 -12.35 6.13
CA GLY A 106 25.14 -11.42 7.04
C GLY A 106 24.26 -10.30 7.57
N LEU A 107 22.97 -10.56 7.82
CA LEU A 107 22.05 -9.61 8.44
C LEU A 107 22.48 -9.28 9.87
N TYR A 108 22.66 -8.00 10.17
CA TYR A 108 22.98 -7.52 11.52
C TYR A 108 22.31 -6.18 11.82
N ILE A 109 22.21 -5.85 13.10
CA ILE A 109 21.90 -4.52 13.61
C ILE A 109 23.01 -4.04 14.54
N ARG A 110 23.42 -2.79 14.41
CA ARG A 110 24.32 -2.13 15.36
C ARG A 110 23.76 -0.79 15.83
N VAL A 111 24.10 -0.43 17.06
CA VAL A 111 23.73 0.83 17.70
C VAL A 111 25.01 1.60 17.97
N LEU A 112 25.15 2.75 17.35
CA LEU A 112 26.31 3.63 17.42
C LEU A 112 25.94 4.89 18.20
N ASP A 113 26.87 5.42 18.98
CA ASP A 113 26.78 6.77 19.52
C ASP A 113 26.73 7.78 18.36
N ALA A 114 25.70 8.63 18.31
CA ALA A 114 25.55 9.61 17.24
C ALA A 114 26.63 10.72 17.24
N SER A 115 27.28 10.97 18.38
CA SER A 115 28.28 12.02 18.55
C SER A 115 29.70 11.58 18.18
N GLY A 116 30.10 10.39 18.65
CA GLY A 116 31.46 9.86 18.48
C GLY A 116 31.57 8.64 17.56
N GLY A 117 30.45 8.05 17.13
CA GLY A 117 30.44 6.85 16.29
C GLY A 117 30.84 5.55 17.01
N ALA A 118 30.99 5.57 18.33
CA ALA A 118 31.34 4.39 19.11
C ALA A 118 30.22 3.33 19.05
N GLU A 119 30.57 2.08 18.78
CA GLU A 119 29.61 0.97 18.77
C GLU A 119 29.21 0.59 20.21
N LEU A 120 27.96 0.85 20.56
CA LEU A 120 27.36 0.57 21.87
C LEU A 120 26.79 -0.85 21.95
N ALA A 121 26.27 -1.34 20.81
CA ALA A 121 25.70 -2.67 20.70
C ALA A 121 25.78 -3.18 19.26
N ARG A 122 25.90 -4.50 19.10
CA ARG A 122 25.77 -5.19 17.82
C ARG A 122 25.12 -6.55 18.03
N PHE A 123 24.13 -6.88 17.20
CA PHE A 123 23.50 -8.18 17.13
C PHE A 123 23.52 -8.68 15.68
N ASP A 124 24.13 -9.84 15.48
CA ASP A 124 24.18 -10.54 14.20
C ASP A 124 23.06 -11.60 14.20
N SER A 125 22.22 -11.57 13.16
CA SER A 125 21.07 -12.46 13.04
C SER A 125 21.44 -13.69 12.23
N GLU A 126 21.49 -14.85 12.91
CA GLU A 126 21.82 -16.15 12.29
C GLU A 126 20.56 -17.03 12.07
N ASP A 127 19.43 -16.66 12.68
CA ASP A 127 18.23 -17.51 12.76
C ASP A 127 17.17 -17.19 11.70
N ALA A 128 17.46 -16.32 10.72
CA ALA A 128 16.46 -15.90 9.74
C ALA A 128 16.26 -16.97 8.66
N THR A 129 15.00 -17.31 8.36
CA THR A 129 14.64 -18.42 7.49
C THR A 129 13.61 -18.00 6.42
N VAL A 130 12.33 -18.27 6.64
CA VAL A 130 11.24 -18.05 5.69
C VAL A 130 10.57 -16.69 5.85
N GLU A 131 10.97 -15.93 6.86
CA GLU A 131 10.32 -14.67 7.23
C GLU A 131 10.65 -13.54 6.26
N THR A 132 9.70 -12.62 6.08
CA THR A 132 9.84 -11.44 5.21
C THR A 132 9.75 -10.12 5.99
N ALA A 133 9.49 -10.19 7.30
CA ALA A 133 9.73 -9.12 8.25
C ALA A 133 10.44 -9.64 9.50
N PHE A 134 11.23 -8.79 10.16
CA PHE A 134 12.11 -9.19 11.24
C PHE A 134 12.32 -8.06 12.24
N VAL A 135 12.03 -8.30 13.52
CA VAL A 135 12.39 -7.40 14.62
C VAL A 135 13.79 -7.77 15.10
N LEU A 136 14.76 -6.90 14.79
CA LEU A 136 16.17 -7.14 15.13
C LEU A 136 16.49 -6.68 16.55
N GLY A 137 15.86 -5.60 17.02
CA GLY A 137 16.05 -5.10 18.37
C GLY A 137 15.02 -4.08 18.80
N GLU A 138 15.12 -3.65 20.05
CA GLU A 138 14.29 -2.59 20.63
C GLU A 138 15.14 -1.67 21.50
N LEU A 139 14.91 -0.37 21.39
CA LEU A 139 15.36 0.62 22.36
C LEU A 139 14.22 0.83 23.34
N TYR A 140 14.41 0.59 24.62
CA TYR A 140 13.35 0.72 25.62
C TYR A 140 13.83 1.49 26.84
N ARG A 141 12.90 2.21 27.46
CA ARG A 141 13.17 3.01 28.66
C ARG A 141 12.84 2.19 29.90
N ARG A 142 13.80 2.10 30.83
CA ARG A 142 13.61 1.46 32.14
C ARG A 142 14.23 2.32 33.22
N GLN A 143 13.44 2.68 34.23
CA GLN A 143 13.86 3.54 35.35
C GLN A 143 14.50 4.85 34.87
N GLY A 144 13.92 5.47 33.84
CA GLY A 144 14.40 6.72 33.27
C GLY A 144 15.54 6.61 32.27
N ALA A 145 16.25 5.47 32.19
CA ALA A 145 17.37 5.23 31.29
C ALA A 145 17.00 4.41 30.05
N TRP A 146 17.61 4.72 28.90
CA TRP A 146 17.45 3.94 27.67
C TRP A 146 18.38 2.73 27.64
N LYS A 147 17.87 1.63 27.10
CA LYS A 147 18.58 0.36 26.93
C LYS A 147 18.26 -0.20 25.55
N PHE A 148 19.21 -0.91 24.96
CA PHE A 148 18.99 -1.70 23.75
C PHE A 148 18.82 -3.17 24.13
N ARG A 149 17.86 -3.87 23.53
CA ARG A 149 17.72 -5.33 23.60
C ARG A 149 17.76 -5.93 22.20
N ALA A 150 18.55 -6.99 22.04
CA ALA A 150 18.53 -7.80 20.83
C ALA A 150 17.30 -8.73 20.86
N VAL A 151 16.47 -8.69 19.83
CA VAL A 151 15.18 -9.41 19.81
C VAL A 151 15.24 -10.62 18.86
N GLY A 152 15.60 -10.41 17.59
CA GLY A 152 15.74 -11.48 16.60
C GLY A 152 14.46 -12.28 16.36
N GLN A 153 13.30 -11.62 16.23
CA GLN A 153 12.01 -12.25 16.01
C GLN A 153 11.56 -12.07 14.56
N GLY A 154 11.36 -13.17 13.84
CA GLY A 154 10.86 -13.16 12.47
C GLY A 154 9.34 -13.25 12.38
N TYR A 155 8.79 -12.74 11.27
CA TYR A 155 7.38 -12.76 10.92
C TYR A 155 7.20 -13.38 9.52
N GLY A 156 6.62 -14.59 9.48
CA GLY A 156 6.30 -15.28 8.22
C GLY A 156 5.18 -14.61 7.42
N SER A 157 4.28 -13.91 8.11
CA SER A 157 3.24 -13.04 7.54
C SER A 157 3.77 -11.70 7.04
N GLY A 158 5.10 -11.51 7.08
CA GLY A 158 5.76 -10.29 6.62
C GLY A 158 5.41 -9.05 7.44
N LEU A 159 5.63 -7.89 6.82
CA LEU A 159 5.48 -6.59 7.48
C LEU A 159 4.05 -6.36 7.96
N ALA A 160 3.05 -6.94 7.28
CA ALA A 160 1.64 -6.85 7.66
C ALA A 160 1.36 -7.45 9.04
N GLY A 161 1.85 -8.67 9.30
CA GLY A 161 1.68 -9.29 10.63
C GLY A 161 2.50 -8.59 11.71
N LEU A 162 3.71 -8.12 11.39
CA LEU A 162 4.50 -7.30 12.32
C LEU A 162 3.75 -6.02 12.70
N ALA A 163 3.22 -5.31 11.71
CA ALA A 163 2.46 -4.09 11.90
C ALA A 163 1.20 -4.34 12.74
N THR A 164 0.47 -5.42 12.47
CA THR A 164 -0.72 -5.83 13.23
C THR A 164 -0.42 -6.10 14.70
N ASP A 165 0.68 -6.80 15.01
CA ASP A 165 1.08 -7.11 16.39
C ASP A 165 1.38 -5.84 17.20
N PHE A 166 1.87 -4.78 16.55
CA PHE A 166 2.12 -3.48 17.17
C PHE A 166 0.94 -2.49 17.07
N GLY A 167 -0.22 -2.93 16.58
CA GLY A 167 -1.46 -2.15 16.58
C GLY A 167 -1.71 -1.30 15.34
N ILE A 168 -1.00 -1.54 14.25
CA ILE A 168 -1.29 -0.97 12.93
C ILE A 168 -2.33 -1.87 12.25
N SER A 169 -3.48 -1.32 11.86
CA SER A 169 -4.48 -2.06 11.09
C SER A 169 -4.00 -2.19 9.64
N VAL A 170 -3.72 -3.41 9.20
CA VAL A 170 -3.44 -3.71 7.79
C VAL A 170 -4.65 -4.46 7.24
N ASP A 171 -5.36 -3.86 6.28
CA ASP A 171 -6.45 -4.55 5.59
C ASP A 171 -5.87 -5.61 4.64
N GLU A 172 -5.90 -6.88 5.06
CA GLU A 172 -5.58 -7.99 4.18
C GLU A 172 -6.72 -8.20 3.17
N PRO A 173 -6.42 -8.30 1.85
CA PRO A 173 -7.38 -8.87 0.93
C PRO A 173 -7.61 -10.33 1.35
N GLN A 174 -8.87 -10.68 1.65
CA GLN A 174 -9.35 -12.06 1.68
C GLN A 174 -8.74 -12.80 0.49
N GLN A 175 -7.85 -13.75 0.76
CA GLN A 175 -7.27 -14.61 -0.24
C GLN A 175 -8.43 -15.22 -1.02
N ALA A 176 -8.54 -14.86 -2.31
CA ALA A 176 -9.48 -15.51 -3.20
C ALA A 176 -9.24 -17.02 -3.06
N PRO A 177 -10.29 -17.86 -2.97
CA PRO A 177 -10.11 -19.29 -3.04
C PRO A 177 -9.23 -19.58 -4.25
N GLY A 178 -8.13 -20.31 -4.04
CA GLY A 178 -7.26 -20.70 -5.14
C GLY A 178 -8.10 -21.27 -6.28
N PRO A 179 -7.67 -21.10 -7.55
CA PRO A 179 -8.41 -21.67 -8.67
C PRO A 179 -8.63 -23.15 -8.39
N ALA A 180 -9.90 -23.56 -8.41
CA ALA A 180 -10.25 -24.97 -8.39
C ALA A 180 -9.37 -25.67 -9.43
N SER A 181 -8.68 -26.73 -9.01
CA SER A 181 -7.90 -27.58 -9.88
C SER A 181 -8.74 -27.91 -11.11
N VAL A 182 -8.31 -27.39 -12.26
CA VAL A 182 -8.87 -27.76 -13.57
C VAL A 182 -8.70 -29.28 -13.71
N PRO A 183 -9.76 -30.07 -13.87
CA PRO A 183 -9.60 -31.47 -14.24
C PRO A 183 -8.85 -31.53 -15.57
N ALA A 184 -7.86 -32.41 -15.65
CA ALA A 184 -7.10 -32.65 -16.88
C ALA A 184 -8.03 -32.84 -18.10
N PRO A 185 -7.64 -32.39 -19.30
CA PRO A 185 -8.45 -32.59 -20.51
C PRO A 185 -8.74 -34.08 -20.70
N ALA A 186 -10.02 -34.44 -20.73
CA ALA A 186 -10.46 -35.77 -21.12
C ALA A 186 -9.99 -36.06 -22.55
N ALA A 187 -9.43 -37.25 -22.74
CA ALA A 187 -9.02 -37.77 -24.03
C ALA A 187 -10.19 -37.76 -25.05
N ALA A 188 -9.84 -37.62 -26.32
CA ALA A 188 -10.76 -37.61 -27.45
C ALA A 188 -11.72 -38.83 -27.45
N PRO A 189 -12.98 -38.66 -27.90
CA PRO A 189 -13.95 -39.75 -27.92
C PRO A 189 -13.58 -40.82 -28.96
N ALA A 190 -13.54 -42.07 -28.52
CA ALA A 190 -13.48 -43.25 -29.38
C ALA A 190 -14.84 -43.47 -30.10
N PRO A 191 -14.89 -44.19 -31.23
CA PRO A 191 -16.13 -44.44 -31.96
C PRO A 191 -17.13 -45.26 -31.14
N VAL A 192 -18.39 -44.83 -31.15
CA VAL A 192 -19.55 -45.50 -30.53
C VAL A 192 -19.76 -46.91 -31.06
N GLN A 193 -19.76 -47.90 -30.17
CA GLN A 193 -20.32 -49.23 -30.41
C GLN A 193 -21.81 -49.25 -30.03
N PRO A 194 -22.69 -49.99 -30.76
CA PRO A 194 -24.12 -50.06 -30.43
C PRO A 194 -24.37 -50.82 -29.12
N SER A 195 -25.15 -50.20 -28.22
CA SER A 195 -25.56 -50.78 -26.93
C SER A 195 -26.76 -51.73 -27.10
N ALA A 196 -26.73 -52.88 -26.42
CA ALA A 196 -27.86 -53.81 -26.34
C ALA A 196 -28.99 -53.29 -25.41
N PRO A 197 -30.25 -53.72 -25.59
CA PRO A 197 -31.39 -53.17 -24.84
C PRO A 197 -31.52 -53.76 -23.43
N LEU A 198 -31.85 -52.90 -22.46
CA LEU A 198 -32.20 -53.26 -21.08
C LEU A 198 -33.68 -53.69 -20.96
N PRO A 199 -34.04 -54.60 -20.04
CA PRO A 199 -35.42 -55.04 -19.81
C PRO A 199 -36.27 -54.03 -19.01
N PRO A 200 -37.62 -54.06 -19.17
CA PRO A 200 -38.53 -53.06 -18.62
C PRO A 200 -38.87 -53.26 -17.12
N PRO A 201 -39.27 -52.18 -16.42
CA PRO A 201 -39.66 -52.22 -15.01
C PRO A 201 -41.09 -52.75 -14.76
N PRO A 202 -41.39 -53.28 -13.56
CA PRO A 202 -42.70 -53.83 -13.23
C PRO A 202 -43.77 -52.76 -12.90
N PRO A 203 -45.07 -53.11 -13.00
CA PRO A 203 -46.18 -52.16 -13.02
C PRO A 203 -46.68 -51.69 -11.65
N THR A 204 -47.18 -50.45 -11.63
CA THR A 204 -47.89 -49.78 -10.54
C THR A 204 -49.35 -50.22 -10.42
N ALA A 205 -49.85 -50.31 -9.18
CA ALA A 205 -51.25 -50.58 -8.84
C ALA A 205 -51.93 -49.33 -8.22
N PRO A 206 -53.28 -49.23 -8.24
CA PRO A 206 -54.00 -47.97 -8.42
C PRO A 206 -54.55 -47.31 -7.14
N ALA A 207 -54.93 -46.04 -7.31
CA ALA A 207 -55.49 -45.12 -6.31
C ALA A 207 -56.93 -45.44 -5.86
N ALA A 208 -57.28 -44.97 -4.65
CA ALA A 208 -58.63 -44.96 -4.06
C ALA A 208 -58.80 -43.69 -3.17
N PRO A 209 -60.02 -43.24 -2.80
CA PRO A 209 -60.46 -41.84 -2.99
C PRO A 209 -60.56 -40.95 -1.73
N LEU A 210 -60.77 -39.65 -1.99
CA LEU A 210 -60.97 -38.50 -1.08
C LEU A 210 -61.98 -38.72 0.08
N GLN A 211 -61.66 -38.16 1.26
CA GLN A 211 -62.62 -37.81 2.33
C GLN A 211 -62.36 -36.39 2.89
N PRO A 212 -63.40 -35.59 3.25
CA PRO A 212 -63.30 -34.25 3.86
C PRO A 212 -63.18 -34.29 5.41
N PRO A 213 -62.98 -33.14 6.11
CA PRO A 213 -62.14 -33.06 7.32
C PRO A 213 -62.88 -33.33 8.62
N THR A 214 -62.15 -33.77 9.65
CA THR A 214 -62.59 -33.73 11.06
C THR A 214 -61.45 -33.24 11.97
N ALA A 215 -61.77 -32.29 12.85
CA ALA A 215 -60.88 -31.78 13.89
C ALA A 215 -60.81 -32.73 15.09
N PRO A 216 -59.68 -32.77 15.81
CA PRO A 216 -59.76 -32.98 17.25
C PRO A 216 -58.91 -32.01 18.09
N ALA A 217 -59.63 -31.40 19.04
CA ALA A 217 -59.29 -31.07 20.43
C ALA A 217 -57.82 -30.83 20.85
N TYR A 218 -57.61 -29.62 21.40
CA TYR A 218 -56.46 -29.23 22.22
C TYR A 218 -56.33 -30.06 23.52
N PRO A 219 -55.11 -30.43 23.93
CA PRO A 219 -54.78 -30.70 25.34
C PRO A 219 -54.30 -29.42 26.06
N PRO A 220 -54.40 -29.36 27.41
CA PRO A 220 -54.32 -28.12 28.18
C PRO A 220 -52.88 -27.62 28.41
N ALA A 221 -52.81 -26.33 28.72
CA ALA A 221 -51.61 -25.54 28.97
C ALA A 221 -50.74 -26.07 30.13
N ALA A 222 -49.42 -26.06 29.91
CA ALA A 222 -48.41 -26.25 30.94
C ALA A 222 -48.13 -24.92 31.69
N PRO A 223 -47.75 -24.96 32.99
CA PRO A 223 -47.52 -23.77 33.82
C PRO A 223 -46.21 -23.04 33.44
N PRO A 224 -46.09 -21.74 33.80
CA PRO A 224 -44.96 -20.91 33.37
C PRO A 224 -43.67 -21.26 34.14
N ALA A 225 -42.55 -21.28 33.41
CA ALA A 225 -41.22 -21.32 33.98
C ALA A 225 -40.81 -19.93 34.55
N PRO A 226 -40.05 -19.87 35.65
CA PRO A 226 -39.60 -18.62 36.26
C PRO A 226 -38.62 -17.84 35.37
N GLY A 227 -38.75 -16.51 35.41
CA GLY A 227 -38.16 -15.56 34.48
C GLY A 227 -36.63 -15.51 34.45
N TYR A 228 -36.10 -15.39 33.24
CA TYR A 228 -34.76 -14.90 32.97
C TYR A 228 -34.83 -13.37 32.76
N PRO A 229 -33.83 -12.60 33.22
CA PRO A 229 -33.78 -11.15 33.00
C PRO A 229 -33.58 -10.83 31.52
N ALA A 230 -34.18 -9.72 31.08
CA ALA A 230 -34.08 -9.19 29.73
C ALA A 230 -32.61 -8.93 29.32
N PRO A 231 -32.21 -9.23 28.07
CA PRO A 231 -30.93 -8.77 27.56
C PRO A 231 -30.88 -7.24 27.54
N ALA A 232 -29.84 -6.68 28.15
CA ALA A 232 -29.55 -5.26 28.10
C ALA A 232 -29.40 -4.77 26.66
N ALA A 233 -29.92 -3.56 26.41
CA ALA A 233 -29.73 -2.85 25.15
C ALA A 233 -28.23 -2.76 24.81
N ALA A 234 -27.90 -3.06 23.55
CA ALA A 234 -26.56 -2.91 23.02
C ALA A 234 -26.09 -1.45 23.18
N PRO A 235 -24.87 -1.20 23.71
CA PRO A 235 -24.32 0.15 23.72
C PRO A 235 -24.13 0.63 22.28
N GLY A 236 -24.52 1.88 22.04
CA GLY A 236 -24.44 2.54 20.74
C GLY A 236 -23.03 2.48 20.15
N SER A 237 -23.00 2.34 18.83
CA SER A 237 -21.78 2.41 18.01
C SER A 237 -20.95 3.64 18.39
N ALA A 238 -19.75 3.41 18.90
CA ALA A 238 -18.72 4.43 19.00
C ALA A 238 -18.43 5.00 17.58
N PRO A 239 -18.06 6.28 17.45
CA PRO A 239 -17.71 6.85 16.16
C PRO A 239 -16.50 6.10 15.58
N VAL A 240 -16.64 5.64 14.34
CA VAL A 240 -15.61 4.92 13.59
C VAL A 240 -14.40 5.86 13.41
N SER A 241 -13.27 5.49 14.00
CA SER A 241 -11.97 6.09 13.67
C SER A 241 -11.56 5.53 12.31
N LEU A 242 -11.53 6.38 11.28
CA LEU A 242 -11.20 5.98 9.91
C LEU A 242 -9.68 5.81 9.80
N SER A 243 -9.17 4.60 10.02
CA SER A 243 -7.78 4.26 9.79
C SER A 243 -7.45 4.41 8.31
N LYS A 244 -6.39 5.15 8.01
CA LYS A 244 -5.84 5.36 6.67
C LYS A 244 -5.43 4.00 6.06
N VAL A 245 -5.62 3.84 4.75
CA VAL A 245 -5.22 2.64 4.00
C VAL A 245 -3.97 2.96 3.19
N THR A 246 -2.89 2.21 3.40
CA THR A 246 -1.68 2.34 2.58
C THR A 246 -1.54 1.14 1.64
N LEU A 247 -1.50 1.41 0.32
CA LEU A 247 -1.25 0.38 -0.68
C LEU A 247 0.25 0.18 -0.89
N THR A 248 0.67 -1.08 -0.95
CA THR A 248 2.06 -1.47 -1.20
C THR A 248 2.14 -2.36 -2.46
N LYS A 249 3.32 -2.88 -2.79
CA LYS A 249 3.43 -3.87 -3.89
C LYS A 249 2.76 -5.20 -3.50
N GLU A 250 2.83 -5.55 -2.22
CA GLU A 250 2.31 -6.78 -1.64
C GLU A 250 0.79 -6.71 -1.43
N ALA A 251 0.26 -5.52 -1.12
CA ALA A 251 -1.16 -5.22 -1.02
C ALA A 251 -1.52 -4.06 -1.97
N PRO A 252 -1.57 -4.30 -3.30
CA PRO A 252 -1.67 -3.23 -4.27
C PRO A 252 -3.11 -2.77 -4.49
N SER A 253 -4.12 -3.32 -3.82
CA SER A 253 -5.51 -2.92 -4.09
C SER A 253 -6.40 -2.92 -2.87
N VAL A 254 -7.43 -2.07 -2.92
CA VAL A 254 -8.47 -1.95 -1.90
C VAL A 254 -9.82 -1.64 -2.54
N SER A 255 -10.89 -2.16 -1.94
CA SER A 255 -12.27 -1.81 -2.30
C SER A 255 -12.71 -0.56 -1.55
N LEU A 256 -13.09 0.49 -2.27
CA LEU A 256 -13.67 1.71 -1.70
C LEU A 256 -14.99 1.42 -0.98
N THR A 257 -15.74 0.41 -1.42
CA THR A 257 -17.00 0.00 -0.76
C THR A 257 -16.74 -0.48 0.66
N LYS A 258 -15.69 -1.29 0.85
CA LYS A 258 -15.27 -1.75 2.18
C LYS A 258 -14.80 -0.59 3.06
N GLN A 259 -14.19 0.41 2.45
CA GLN A 259 -13.69 1.61 3.14
C GLN A 259 -14.77 2.69 3.38
N GLY A 260 -16.02 2.46 2.96
CA GLY A 260 -17.10 3.44 3.12
C GLY A 260 -16.99 4.67 2.20
N GLY A 261 -16.11 4.65 1.21
CA GLY A 261 -15.82 5.79 0.33
C GLY A 261 -16.36 5.65 -1.08
N THR A 262 -17.67 5.47 -1.21
CA THR A 262 -18.33 5.30 -2.52
C THR A 262 -19.36 6.38 -2.85
N SER A 263 -19.33 7.50 -2.14
CA SER A 263 -20.20 8.67 -2.37
C SER A 263 -19.44 9.96 -2.08
N GLY A 264 -19.98 11.09 -2.57
CA GLY A 264 -19.36 12.40 -2.50
C GLY A 264 -18.14 12.56 -3.42
N ALA A 265 -17.34 13.58 -3.16
CA ALA A 265 -16.12 13.83 -3.94
C ALA A 265 -14.95 13.00 -3.43
N MET A 266 -14.11 12.48 -4.33
CA MET A 266 -12.80 11.93 -4.00
C MET A 266 -11.71 12.79 -4.61
N ARG A 267 -10.82 13.31 -3.77
CA ARG A 267 -9.67 14.11 -4.19
C ARG A 267 -8.46 13.20 -4.36
N VAL A 268 -7.82 13.30 -5.51
CA VAL A 268 -6.54 12.67 -5.80
C VAL A 268 -5.49 13.75 -5.79
N ASN A 269 -4.48 13.56 -4.95
CA ASN A 269 -3.41 14.50 -4.74
C ASN A 269 -2.05 13.83 -5.00
N LEU A 270 -1.14 14.58 -5.61
CA LEU A 270 0.25 14.19 -5.78
C LEU A 270 1.16 15.16 -5.02
N ASN A 271 1.89 14.64 -4.03
CA ASN A 271 2.94 15.37 -3.35
C ASN A 271 4.30 14.79 -3.74
N TRP A 272 5.24 15.64 -4.11
CA TRP A 272 6.54 15.22 -4.63
C TRP A 272 7.69 16.08 -4.10
N GLN A 273 8.86 15.46 -3.98
CA GLN A 273 10.10 16.11 -3.58
C GLN A 273 11.26 15.57 -4.42
N VAL A 274 12.10 16.49 -4.93
CA VAL A 274 13.35 16.14 -5.59
C VAL A 274 14.43 15.94 -4.53
N ARG A 275 15.14 14.81 -4.58
CA ARG A 275 16.29 14.58 -3.69
C ARG A 275 17.40 15.59 -4.03
N LYS A 276 17.73 16.51 -3.10
CA LYS A 276 18.89 17.39 -3.25
C LYS A 276 20.17 16.54 -3.19
N GLN A 277 20.83 16.34 -4.33
CA GLN A 277 22.14 15.74 -4.37
C GLN A 277 23.16 16.72 -3.76
N PHE A 278 23.84 16.32 -2.69
CA PHE A 278 24.86 17.13 -2.02
C PHE A 278 25.98 17.51 -3.01
N GLN A 279 26.21 18.81 -3.17
CA GLN A 279 27.26 19.35 -4.02
C GLN A 279 28.61 19.19 -3.31
N GLY A 280 29.27 18.04 -3.54
CA GLY A 280 30.61 17.77 -3.01
C GLY A 280 31.66 18.74 -3.55
N TRP A 281 32.56 19.17 -2.68
CA TRP A 281 33.74 20.00 -2.96
C TRP A 281 34.61 19.38 -4.06
N GLY A 282 34.59 19.97 -5.27
CA GLY A 282 35.62 19.74 -6.28
C GLY A 282 35.13 19.75 -7.72
N GLN A 283 35.08 20.92 -8.36
CA GLN A 283 35.79 21.19 -9.62
C GLN A 283 35.52 22.60 -10.14
N LYS A 284 36.58 23.40 -10.20
CA LYS A 284 36.78 24.39 -11.27
C LYS A 284 37.08 23.62 -12.56
N LEU A 285 36.11 23.49 -13.46
CA LEU A 285 36.27 23.49 -14.93
C LEU A 285 34.89 23.29 -15.57
N GLY A 286 34.56 24.18 -16.50
CA GLY A 286 33.19 24.51 -16.85
C GLY A 286 32.40 23.42 -17.56
N ARG A 287 31.14 23.28 -17.15
CA ARG A 287 29.92 23.28 -17.97
C ARG A 287 28.75 23.46 -17.01
N ALA A 288 27.93 24.48 -17.23
CA ALA A 288 26.71 24.69 -16.47
C ALA A 288 25.78 23.49 -16.68
N ILE A 289 25.73 22.59 -15.71
CA ILE A 289 24.68 21.56 -15.61
C ILE A 289 23.50 22.27 -14.95
N ALA A 290 22.37 22.29 -15.65
CA ALA A 290 21.16 23.00 -15.29
C ALA A 290 20.77 22.76 -13.83
N MET A 291 20.55 23.85 -13.10
CA MET A 291 19.92 23.81 -11.79
C MET A 291 18.47 23.32 -11.96
N HIS A 292 18.06 22.33 -11.16
CA HIS A 292 16.69 21.76 -11.13
C HIS A 292 15.67 22.74 -10.53
N GLY A 293 15.51 23.91 -11.13
CA GLY A 293 14.61 24.96 -10.68
C GLY A 293 13.13 24.70 -10.99
N ASP A 294 12.82 24.00 -12.09
CA ASP A 294 11.46 24.05 -12.66
C ASP A 294 10.97 22.66 -13.10
N LEU A 295 10.88 21.68 -12.19
CA LEU A 295 10.20 20.41 -12.48
C LEU A 295 8.68 20.62 -12.47
N ASP A 296 8.05 20.49 -13.63
CA ASP A 296 6.60 20.62 -13.81
C ASP A 296 5.97 19.23 -14.03
N LEU A 297 5.22 18.76 -13.05
CA LEU A 297 4.48 17.50 -13.13
C LEU A 297 3.01 17.81 -13.35
N ASP A 298 2.41 17.15 -14.35
CA ASP A 298 0.98 17.24 -14.65
C ASP A 298 0.24 15.94 -14.30
N LEU A 299 -0.79 16.04 -13.48
CA LEU A 299 -1.74 14.99 -13.12
C LEU A 299 -2.83 14.92 -14.19
N GLY A 300 -3.25 13.70 -14.51
CA GLY A 300 -4.33 13.45 -15.44
C GLY A 300 -5.05 12.14 -15.17
N ALA A 301 -6.14 11.92 -15.87
CA ALA A 301 -6.88 10.67 -15.83
C ALA A 301 -7.38 10.25 -17.21
N LEU A 302 -7.14 9.00 -17.59
CA LEU A 302 -7.92 8.36 -18.65
C LEU A 302 -9.21 7.81 -18.02
N PHE A 303 -10.34 7.98 -18.68
CA PHE A 303 -11.62 7.43 -18.20
C PHE A 303 -12.29 6.59 -19.28
N GLU A 304 -13.05 5.60 -18.83
CA GLU A 304 -14.02 4.86 -19.63
C GLU A 304 -15.32 4.78 -18.81
N LEU A 305 -16.42 5.28 -19.38
CA LEU A 305 -17.73 5.23 -18.76
C LEU A 305 -18.46 3.93 -19.12
N SER A 306 -19.53 3.62 -18.39
CA SER A 306 -20.33 2.41 -18.56
C SER A 306 -21.10 2.38 -19.89
N ASP A 307 -21.31 3.54 -20.53
CA ASP A 307 -21.86 3.65 -21.89
C ASP A 307 -20.81 3.41 -23.00
N GLY A 308 -19.56 3.17 -22.63
CA GLY A 308 -18.44 2.94 -23.55
C GLY A 308 -17.72 4.21 -24.01
N SER A 309 -18.18 5.40 -23.60
CA SER A 309 -17.47 6.65 -23.88
C SER A 309 -16.13 6.68 -23.15
N LYS A 310 -15.10 7.19 -23.84
CA LYS A 310 -13.73 7.23 -23.36
C LYS A 310 -13.14 8.61 -23.60
N GLY A 311 -12.21 9.00 -22.74
CA GLY A 311 -11.48 10.25 -22.93
C GLY A 311 -10.37 10.43 -21.92
N VAL A 312 -9.85 11.65 -21.89
CA VAL A 312 -8.79 12.08 -20.98
C VAL A 312 -9.18 13.38 -20.30
N VAL A 313 -8.93 13.46 -19.00
CA VAL A 313 -8.88 14.71 -18.23
C VAL A 313 -7.41 15.04 -18.01
N GLN A 314 -6.95 16.19 -18.49
CA GLN A 314 -5.56 16.67 -18.40
C GLN A 314 -5.47 18.15 -18.77
N ALA A 315 -4.40 18.82 -18.30
CA ALA A 315 -4.10 20.20 -18.69
C ALA A 315 -3.73 20.31 -20.19
N LEU A 316 -2.99 19.33 -20.73
CA LEU A 316 -2.58 19.32 -22.14
C LEU A 316 -3.79 19.20 -23.08
N GLY A 317 -4.02 20.22 -23.91
CA GLY A 317 -5.21 20.27 -24.77
C GLY A 317 -6.49 20.77 -24.08
N ASN A 318 -6.36 21.40 -22.90
CA ASN A 318 -7.45 22.08 -22.18
C ASN A 318 -8.64 21.19 -21.82
N SER A 319 -8.40 19.91 -21.50
CA SER A 319 -9.45 18.95 -21.14
C SER A 319 -9.57 18.83 -19.61
N PHE A 320 -10.12 19.85 -18.95
CA PHE A 320 -10.19 19.89 -17.48
C PHE A 320 -11.35 19.09 -16.88
N GLY A 321 -12.28 18.59 -17.70
CA GLY A 321 -13.43 17.80 -17.24
C GLY A 321 -14.46 18.61 -16.44
N SER A 322 -15.34 17.91 -15.72
CA SER A 322 -16.42 18.48 -14.91
C SER A 322 -16.90 17.47 -13.87
N LEU A 323 -17.36 17.94 -12.70
CA LEU A 323 -17.97 17.09 -11.67
C LEU A 323 -19.49 16.91 -11.83
N HIS A 324 -20.15 17.76 -12.63
CA HIS A 324 -21.62 17.80 -12.73
C HIS A 324 -22.16 17.21 -14.04
N GLN A 325 -21.30 17.02 -15.03
CA GLN A 325 -21.59 16.36 -16.30
C GLN A 325 -20.46 15.38 -16.62
N PRO A 326 -20.69 14.39 -17.50
CA PRO A 326 -19.62 13.51 -17.96
C PRO A 326 -18.37 14.34 -18.35
N PRO A 327 -17.17 13.97 -17.86
CA PRO A 327 -16.81 12.65 -17.32
C PRO A 327 -16.95 12.50 -15.80
N PHE A 328 -17.53 13.46 -15.07
CA PHE A 328 -17.60 13.42 -13.60
C PHE A 328 -16.23 13.39 -12.89
N ILE A 329 -15.20 13.81 -13.61
CA ILE A 329 -13.81 13.96 -13.17
C ILE A 329 -13.38 15.38 -13.55
N GLN A 330 -12.72 16.08 -12.64
CA GLN A 330 -12.25 17.45 -12.87
C GLN A 330 -10.80 17.61 -12.41
N LEU A 331 -9.98 18.24 -13.24
CA LEU A 331 -8.64 18.70 -12.88
C LEU A 331 -8.70 20.18 -12.50
N ASP A 332 -8.06 20.54 -11.38
CA ASP A 332 -8.03 21.92 -10.91
C ASP A 332 -7.20 22.80 -11.88
N ALA A 333 -7.84 23.79 -12.49
CA ALA A 333 -7.23 24.59 -13.57
C ALA A 333 -6.22 25.67 -13.12
N ASP A 334 -6.02 25.85 -11.81
CA ASP A 334 -5.42 27.05 -11.21
C ASP A 334 -4.00 26.85 -10.62
N ASP A 335 -3.42 25.64 -10.60
CA ASP A 335 -2.01 25.50 -10.16
C ASP A 335 -1.01 25.49 -11.31
N ARG A 336 -1.04 26.54 -12.12
CA ARG A 336 -0.14 26.74 -13.27
C ARG A 336 1.28 27.18 -12.88
N THR A 337 1.65 27.05 -11.61
CA THR A 337 2.88 27.67 -11.07
C THR A 337 3.65 26.82 -10.08
N GLY A 338 3.11 25.66 -9.65
CA GLY A 338 3.74 24.84 -8.60
C GLY A 338 3.91 25.58 -7.27
N ALA A 339 3.15 26.66 -7.05
CA ALA A 339 3.37 27.60 -5.95
C ALA A 339 2.62 27.21 -4.67
N ARG A 340 1.72 26.21 -4.71
CA ARG A 340 1.08 25.69 -3.50
C ARG A 340 1.84 24.47 -2.96
N THR A 341 2.09 24.51 -1.65
CA THR A 341 2.60 23.38 -0.85
C THR A 341 1.72 22.13 -0.88
N SER A 342 0.54 22.17 -1.52
CA SER A 342 -0.40 21.06 -1.62
C SER A 342 -0.33 20.27 -2.93
N GLY A 343 0.44 20.67 -3.95
CA GLY A 343 0.50 19.94 -5.24
C GLY A 343 -0.78 20.02 -6.08
N GLU A 344 -0.78 19.32 -7.22
CA GLU A 344 -1.91 19.26 -8.15
C GLU A 344 -3.04 18.33 -7.67
N ASN A 345 -4.29 18.72 -7.96
CA ASN A 345 -5.48 17.99 -7.52
C ASN A 345 -6.37 17.61 -8.69
N LEU A 346 -6.81 16.35 -8.66
CA LEU A 346 -7.86 15.82 -9.53
C LEU A 346 -9.01 15.33 -8.66
N THR A 347 -10.23 15.74 -8.96
CA THR A 347 -11.43 15.36 -8.20
C THR A 347 -12.31 14.41 -9.02
N ILE A 348 -12.79 13.34 -8.41
CA ILE A 348 -13.72 12.35 -8.98
C ILE A 348 -15.03 12.41 -8.20
N ASN A 349 -16.16 12.56 -8.88
CA ASN A 349 -17.47 12.54 -8.24
C ASN A 349 -17.98 11.09 -8.08
N LEU A 350 -17.88 10.54 -6.87
CA LEU A 350 -18.27 9.17 -6.57
C LEU A 350 -19.79 8.97 -6.44
N ASP A 351 -20.58 10.04 -6.35
CA ASP A 351 -22.05 9.93 -6.47
C ASP A 351 -22.46 9.39 -7.84
N GLN A 352 -21.60 9.56 -8.84
CA GLN A 352 -21.76 9.06 -10.20
C GLN A 352 -21.01 7.73 -10.42
N LYS A 353 -20.69 6.97 -9.36
CA LYS A 353 -19.88 5.74 -9.47
C LYS A 353 -20.35 4.75 -10.55
N ASN A 354 -21.66 4.61 -10.74
CA ASN A 354 -22.26 3.71 -11.72
C ASN A 354 -22.04 4.14 -13.18
N ALA A 355 -21.65 5.40 -13.40
CA ALA A 355 -21.22 5.88 -14.72
C ALA A 355 -19.81 5.41 -15.07
N PHE A 356 -18.96 5.06 -14.11
CA PHE A 356 -17.58 4.64 -14.39
C PHE A 356 -17.48 3.15 -14.68
N ARG A 357 -16.75 2.80 -15.73
CA ARG A 357 -16.20 1.45 -15.93
C ARG A 357 -14.79 1.36 -15.37
N ARG A 358 -13.92 2.32 -15.73
CA ARG A 358 -12.56 2.43 -15.19
C ARG A 358 -11.97 3.83 -15.34
N ILE A 359 -11.07 4.17 -14.43
CA ILE A 359 -10.33 5.44 -14.41
C ILE A 359 -8.86 5.11 -14.16
N LEU A 360 -7.96 5.52 -15.05
CA LEU A 360 -6.52 5.41 -14.85
C LEU A 360 -5.97 6.80 -14.51
N VAL A 361 -5.58 7.01 -13.26
CA VAL A 361 -4.87 8.22 -12.84
C VAL A 361 -3.41 8.08 -13.23
N PHE A 362 -2.82 9.12 -13.82
CA PHE A 362 -1.43 9.15 -14.23
C PHE A 362 -0.81 10.52 -13.97
N VAL A 363 0.52 10.56 -14.00
CA VAL A 363 1.30 11.79 -13.99
C VAL A 363 2.29 11.81 -15.15
N THR A 364 2.47 12.98 -15.76
CA THR A 364 3.47 13.23 -16.81
C THR A 364 4.42 14.34 -16.42
N ILE A 365 5.69 14.21 -16.81
CA ILE A 365 6.63 15.32 -16.75
C ILE A 365 6.36 16.21 -17.95
N TYR A 366 5.97 17.45 -17.70
CA TYR A 366 5.77 18.43 -18.76
C TYR A 366 7.07 19.16 -19.10
N GLU A 367 7.76 19.67 -18.07
CA GLU A 367 9.00 20.41 -18.20
C GLU A 367 9.97 20.08 -17.06
N GLY A 368 11.25 20.42 -17.24
CA GLY A 368 12.26 20.38 -16.18
C GLY A 368 12.99 19.06 -15.97
N ALA A 369 12.43 17.93 -16.43
CA ALA A 369 13.12 16.64 -16.39
C ALA A 369 12.79 15.73 -17.58
N ARG A 370 13.67 14.75 -17.81
CA ARG A 370 13.47 13.70 -18.82
C ARG A 370 12.94 12.39 -18.22
N SER A 371 13.02 12.25 -16.90
CA SER A 371 12.50 11.09 -16.18
C SER A 371 12.20 11.40 -14.72
N PHE A 372 11.43 10.52 -14.06
CA PHE A 372 11.17 10.57 -12.62
C PHE A 372 12.36 10.10 -11.77
N ALA A 373 13.58 10.01 -12.33
CA ALA A 373 14.74 9.61 -11.55
C ALA A 373 15.03 10.62 -10.43
N ASN A 374 15.38 10.13 -9.24
CA ASN A 374 15.64 10.93 -8.03
C ASN A 374 14.43 11.71 -7.47
N LEU A 375 13.21 11.36 -7.89
CA LEU A 375 11.97 11.91 -7.37
C LEU A 375 11.36 10.93 -6.37
N ASN A 376 10.97 11.45 -5.21
CA ASN A 376 10.10 10.76 -4.27
C ASN A 376 8.71 11.39 -4.35
N ALA A 377 7.67 10.59 -4.57
CA ALA A 377 6.30 11.09 -4.58
C ALA A 377 5.34 10.14 -3.86
N THR A 378 4.35 10.76 -3.23
CA THR A 378 3.23 10.09 -2.56
C THR A 378 1.95 10.53 -3.23
N VAL A 379 1.12 9.54 -3.57
CA VAL A 379 -0.22 9.73 -4.12
C VAL A 379 -1.22 9.50 -2.99
N THR A 380 -2.17 10.40 -2.82
CA THR A 380 -3.27 10.25 -1.85
C THR A 380 -4.60 10.35 -2.57
N LEU A 381 -5.45 9.34 -2.41
CA LEU A 381 -6.85 9.34 -2.81
C LEU A 381 -7.69 9.52 -1.53
N GLN A 382 -8.25 10.70 -1.34
CA GLN A 382 -9.05 11.08 -0.20
C GLN A 382 -10.53 11.14 -0.60
N PRO A 383 -11.32 10.08 -0.37
CA PRO A 383 -12.76 10.16 -0.51
C PRO A 383 -13.34 11.04 0.60
N GLN A 384 -14.44 11.75 0.30
CA GLN A 384 -15.16 12.62 1.24
C GLN A 384 -15.73 11.82 2.42
N HIS A 385 -16.12 10.60 2.14
CA HIS A 385 -16.55 9.61 3.12
C HIS A 385 -15.59 8.42 3.04
N GLY A 386 -15.29 7.79 4.18
CA GLY A 386 -14.39 6.64 4.20
C GLY A 386 -12.91 6.97 4.40
N ALA A 387 -12.09 5.91 4.43
CA ALA A 387 -10.67 6.02 4.72
C ALA A 387 -9.88 6.64 3.54
N PRO A 388 -8.91 7.53 3.80
CA PRO A 388 -7.92 7.90 2.79
C PRO A 388 -7.12 6.69 2.35
N ILE A 389 -6.79 6.64 1.07
CA ILE A 389 -5.88 5.66 0.49
C ILE A 389 -4.62 6.39 0.07
N ASP A 390 -3.44 5.90 0.44
CA ASP A 390 -2.18 6.43 -0.07
C ASP A 390 -1.23 5.34 -0.53
N PHE A 391 -0.26 5.74 -1.35
CA PHE A 391 0.88 4.94 -1.70
C PHE A 391 1.98 5.82 -2.24
N SER A 392 3.21 5.33 -2.22
CA SER A 392 4.33 6.02 -2.82
C SER A 392 4.80 5.37 -4.09
N LEU A 393 5.42 6.18 -4.95
CA LEU A 393 6.04 5.72 -6.17
C LEU A 393 7.37 5.05 -5.85
N ASP A 394 7.62 3.95 -6.53
CA ASP A 394 8.90 3.24 -6.46
C ASP A 394 10.00 4.08 -7.12
N GLU A 395 11.26 3.71 -6.92
CA GLU A 395 12.36 4.37 -7.62
C GLU A 395 12.22 4.24 -9.15
N CYS A 396 12.32 5.37 -9.86
CA CYS A 396 12.33 5.36 -11.32
C CYS A 396 13.73 5.00 -11.84
N THR A 397 13.91 3.75 -12.25
CA THR A 397 15.17 3.22 -12.79
C THR A 397 15.26 3.30 -14.32
N VAL A 398 14.24 3.87 -14.97
CA VAL A 398 14.10 3.96 -16.43
C VAL A 398 13.94 5.41 -16.88
N PRO A 399 14.27 5.78 -18.13
CA PRO A 399 14.10 7.13 -18.64
C PRO A 399 12.62 7.41 -19.00
N SER A 400 11.74 7.33 -18.01
CA SER A 400 10.30 7.43 -18.17
C SER A 400 9.77 8.83 -17.83
N PRO A 401 9.13 9.54 -18.78
CA PRO A 401 8.45 10.81 -18.54
C PRO A 401 6.98 10.63 -18.10
N VAL A 402 6.52 9.39 -17.87
CA VAL A 402 5.12 9.10 -17.50
C VAL A 402 4.99 7.95 -16.52
N CYS A 403 4.17 8.14 -15.49
CA CYS A 403 3.88 7.13 -14.49
C CYS A 403 2.37 6.91 -14.38
N ALA A 404 1.92 5.66 -14.53
CA ALA A 404 0.57 5.25 -14.16
C ALA A 404 0.52 5.12 -12.64
N LEU A 405 -0.39 5.87 -12.00
CA LEU A 405 -0.46 5.97 -10.55
C LEU A 405 -1.40 4.93 -9.97
N ALA A 406 -2.68 5.02 -10.33
CA ALA A 406 -3.73 4.14 -9.82
C ALA A 406 -4.75 3.83 -10.91
N LEU A 407 -5.20 2.58 -10.96
CA LEU A 407 -6.32 2.13 -11.76
C LEU A 407 -7.53 1.89 -10.86
N ILE A 408 -8.60 2.64 -11.09
CA ILE A 408 -9.89 2.48 -10.41
C ILE A 408 -10.81 1.71 -11.35
N THR A 409 -11.37 0.59 -10.91
CA THR A 409 -12.30 -0.23 -11.70
C THR A 409 -13.62 -0.38 -10.98
N ASN A 410 -14.72 -0.39 -11.75
CA ASN A 410 -16.05 -0.67 -11.21
C ASN A 410 -16.46 -2.11 -11.54
N ASN A 411 -16.54 -2.95 -10.50
CA ASN A 411 -16.91 -4.35 -10.59
C ASN A 411 -18.31 -4.56 -10.00
N GLY A 412 -19.35 -4.28 -10.78
CA GLY A 412 -20.74 -4.50 -10.35
C GLY A 412 -21.18 -3.60 -9.20
N GLY A 413 -20.69 -2.36 -9.14
CA GLY A 413 -20.99 -1.37 -8.10
C GLY A 413 -19.91 -1.24 -7.03
N ASP A 414 -18.94 -2.18 -6.99
CA ASP A 414 -17.76 -2.07 -6.14
C ASP A 414 -16.63 -1.35 -6.88
N LEU A 415 -16.19 -0.21 -6.35
CA LEU A 415 -15.03 0.50 -6.87
C LEU A 415 -13.76 -0.04 -6.22
N ILE A 416 -12.87 -0.59 -7.02
CA ILE A 416 -11.57 -1.11 -6.59
C ILE A 416 -10.48 -0.15 -7.04
N VAL A 417 -9.68 0.35 -6.11
CA VAL A 417 -8.47 1.12 -6.37
C VAL A 417 -7.30 0.14 -6.41
N GLN A 418 -6.55 0.13 -7.50
CA GLN A 418 -5.32 -0.63 -7.67
C GLN A 418 -4.14 0.34 -7.84
N ARG A 419 -3.12 0.22 -6.99
CA ARG A 419 -1.81 0.84 -7.11
C ARG A 419 -1.12 0.27 -8.34
N GLU A 420 -0.82 1.14 -9.30
CA GLU A 420 -0.03 0.80 -10.47
C GLU A 420 1.44 1.16 -10.24
N ALA A 421 1.70 2.40 -9.79
CA ALA A 421 3.05 2.97 -9.60
C ALA A 421 4.04 2.58 -10.72
N ARG A 422 3.55 2.56 -11.97
CA ARG A 422 4.23 1.95 -13.10
C ARG A 422 4.79 3.01 -14.04
N TYR A 423 6.11 3.08 -14.11
CA TYR A 423 6.83 3.89 -15.09
C TYR A 423 6.76 3.26 -16.48
N LEU A 424 6.38 4.05 -17.47
CA LEU A 424 6.30 3.61 -18.87
C LEU A 424 7.27 4.43 -19.73
N VAL A 425 8.02 3.76 -20.60
CA VAL A 425 8.94 4.41 -21.53
C VAL A 425 8.24 4.56 -22.88
N PRO A 426 7.94 5.79 -23.33
CA PRO A 426 7.35 6.00 -24.64
C PRO A 426 8.28 5.55 -25.77
N GLU A 427 7.71 4.93 -26.79
CA GLU A 427 8.40 4.72 -28.05
C GLU A 427 8.70 6.07 -28.73
N ARG A 428 9.68 6.07 -29.64
CA ARG A 428 10.07 7.29 -30.35
C ARG A 428 8.89 7.85 -31.16
N GLY A 429 8.50 9.09 -30.87
CA GLY A 429 7.40 9.78 -31.55
C GLY A 429 6.01 9.45 -30.99
N VAL A 430 5.93 8.65 -29.92
CA VAL A 430 4.68 8.36 -29.20
C VAL A 430 4.60 9.28 -27.98
N SER A 431 3.45 9.92 -27.77
CA SER A 431 3.24 10.77 -26.60
C SER A 431 3.08 9.95 -25.31
N PRO A 432 3.45 10.49 -24.14
CA PRO A 432 3.18 9.88 -22.83
C PRO A 432 1.77 9.29 -22.66
N GLN A 433 0.75 10.04 -23.06
CA GLN A 433 -0.65 9.64 -22.94
C GLN A 433 -1.00 8.48 -23.86
N ARG A 434 -0.47 8.49 -25.09
CA ARG A 434 -0.65 7.38 -26.04
C ARG A 434 0.07 6.12 -25.55
N THR A 435 1.19 6.26 -24.85
CA THR A 435 1.87 5.14 -24.18
C THR A 435 0.99 4.49 -23.10
N LEU A 436 0.32 5.31 -22.27
CA LEU A 436 -0.64 4.81 -21.28
C LEU A 436 -1.84 4.10 -21.94
N ASP A 437 -2.41 4.72 -22.98
CA ASP A 437 -3.52 4.15 -23.74
C ASP A 437 -3.20 2.76 -24.29
N TYR A 438 -2.02 2.60 -24.91
CA TYR A 438 -1.57 1.30 -25.41
C TYR A 438 -1.29 0.30 -24.29
N ALA A 439 -0.62 0.73 -23.21
CA ALA A 439 -0.25 -0.16 -22.11
C ALA A 439 -1.46 -0.71 -21.34
N TYR A 440 -2.56 0.05 -21.26
CA TYR A 440 -3.78 -0.32 -20.54
C TYR A 440 -4.97 -0.65 -21.46
N GLY A 441 -4.78 -0.64 -22.78
CA GLY A 441 -5.79 -1.03 -23.77
C GLY A 441 -7.04 -0.14 -23.75
N TRP A 442 -6.89 1.18 -23.75
CA TRP A 442 -8.03 2.10 -23.87
C TRP A 442 -8.57 2.14 -25.30
N GLY A 443 -7.68 2.13 -26.29
CA GLY A 443 -8.01 2.18 -27.72
C GLY A 443 -8.53 3.56 -28.16
N MET A 444 -7.92 4.65 -27.68
CA MET A 444 -8.34 6.00 -28.01
C MET A 444 -7.63 6.56 -29.25
N ASN A 445 -8.30 7.47 -29.95
CA ASN A 445 -7.71 8.22 -31.05
C ASN A 445 -7.11 9.54 -30.53
N TRP A 446 -5.80 9.70 -30.68
CA TRP A 446 -5.06 10.85 -30.15
C TRP A 446 -4.68 11.84 -31.25
N THR A 447 -4.90 13.13 -31.00
CA THR A 447 -4.39 14.24 -31.80
C THR A 447 -3.28 14.99 -31.03
N PRO A 448 -2.31 15.62 -31.72
CA PRO A 448 -1.32 16.46 -31.06
C PRO A 448 -1.97 17.63 -30.31
N GLY A 449 -1.63 17.79 -29.03
CA GLY A 449 -2.06 18.91 -28.20
C GLY A 449 -0.87 19.80 -27.79
N ARG A 450 -1.16 21.02 -27.36
CA ARG A 450 -0.22 21.95 -26.70
C ARG A 450 -0.88 22.51 -25.43
N LYS A 451 -0.09 22.88 -24.42
CA LYS A 451 -0.60 23.70 -23.31
C LYS A 451 -0.96 25.10 -23.83
#